data_AF-Q0JAP2-F1
#
_entry.id   AF-Q0JAP2-F1
#
_cell.length_a   1.000
_cell.length_b   1.000
_cell.length_c   1.000
_cell.angle_alpha   90.00
_cell.angle_beta   90.00
_cell.angle_gamma   90.00
#
_symmetry.space_group_name_H-M   'P 1'
#
loop_
_entity.id
_entity.type
_entity.pdbx_description
1 polymer ?
#
loop_
_entity_poly.entity_id
_entity_poly.type
_entity_poly.pdbx_seq_one_letter_code
_entity_poly.pdbx_strand_id
1 'polypeptide(L)'
;ECSLCGKSLSGDIFMYRGDTPFCSEECRQQQIEVDRAKHRRKKRAAAHAVSVRKEHRNHHHHHRHHHQQPQPRPAIDANPWGTARGPALRV
;
A
#
# COMPACT_ATOMS: atom_id res chain seq x y z
N GLU A 1 -9.25 -35.13 19.86
CA GLU A 1 -9.43 -35.59 18.47
C GLU A 1 -8.33 -34.96 17.60
N CYS A 2 -8.01 -35.54 16.44
CA CYS A 2 -7.01 -35.04 15.51
C CYS A 2 -7.44 -33.70 14.92
N SER A 3 -6.59 -32.68 15.00
CA SER A 3 -6.95 -31.32 14.55
C SER A 3 -7.10 -31.16 13.04
N LEU A 4 -6.61 -32.11 12.24
CA LEU A 4 -6.76 -32.06 10.77
C LEU A 4 -7.98 -32.84 10.27
N CYS A 5 -8.13 -34.10 10.70
CA CYS A 5 -9.11 -35.02 10.15
C CYS A 5 -10.25 -35.38 11.12
N GLY A 6 -10.25 -34.83 12.33
CA GLY A 6 -11.32 -35.02 13.32
C GLY A 6 -11.41 -36.40 13.95
N LYS A 7 -10.53 -37.34 13.60
CA LYS A 7 -10.54 -38.70 14.16
C LYS A 7 -10.24 -38.69 15.66
N SER A 8 -10.85 -39.60 16.42
CA SER A 8 -10.48 -39.82 17.82
C SER A 8 -9.01 -40.27 17.93
N LEU A 9 -8.34 -39.84 19.00
CA LEU A 9 -6.94 -40.18 19.26
C LEU A 9 -6.94 -41.34 20.25
N SER A 10 -6.84 -42.56 19.74
CA SER A 10 -6.89 -43.80 20.53
C SER A 10 -5.50 -44.46 20.69
N GLY A 11 -4.42 -43.74 20.40
CA GLY A 11 -3.03 -44.23 20.45
C GLY A 11 -2.02 -43.09 20.49
N ASP A 12 -0.83 -43.33 19.94
CA ASP A 12 0.24 -42.32 19.89
C ASP A 12 -0.22 -41.03 19.20
N ILE A 13 0.10 -39.91 19.85
CA ILE A 13 -0.29 -38.58 19.39
C ILE A 13 0.92 -37.84 18.83
N PHE A 14 0.77 -37.31 17.62
CA PHE A 14 1.78 -36.48 16.99
C PHE A 14 1.47 -35.02 17.28
N MET A 15 2.33 -34.34 18.04
CA MET A 15 2.08 -32.97 18.49
C MET A 15 2.75 -31.93 17.57
N TYR A 16 2.04 -30.84 17.25
CA TYR A 16 2.61 -29.64 16.63
C TYR A 16 2.49 -28.46 17.59
N ARG A 17 3.62 -27.77 17.82
CA ARG A 17 3.73 -26.55 18.67
C ARG A 17 3.30 -26.71 20.13
N GLY A 18 3.10 -27.94 20.62
CA GLY A 18 2.75 -28.23 22.01
C GLY A 18 1.26 -28.46 22.25
N ASP A 19 0.38 -27.91 21.41
CA ASP A 19 -1.05 -27.83 21.72
C ASP A 19 -1.96 -28.48 20.67
N THR A 20 -1.40 -28.86 19.51
CA THR A 20 -2.18 -29.36 18.38
C THR A 20 -1.89 -30.84 18.14
N PRO A 21 -2.78 -31.76 18.58
CA PRO A 21 -2.55 -33.19 18.44
C PRO A 21 -3.07 -33.74 17.09
N PHE A 22 -2.33 -34.68 16.52
CA PHE A 22 -2.66 -35.37 15.27
C PHE A 22 -2.59 -36.88 15.42
N CYS A 23 -3.43 -37.58 14.66
CA CYS A 23 -3.48 -39.05 14.65
C CYS A 23 -2.34 -39.71 13.85
N SER A 24 -1.60 -38.93 13.07
CA SER A 24 -0.46 -39.41 12.29
C SER A 24 0.52 -38.29 11.97
N GLU A 25 1.74 -38.65 11.60
CA GLU A 25 2.74 -37.68 11.15
C GLU A 25 2.32 -36.96 9.87
N GLU A 26 1.62 -37.63 8.94
CA GLU A 26 1.11 -37.02 7.72
C GLU A 26 0.09 -35.93 8.03
N CYS A 27 -0.82 -36.17 8.97
CA CYS A 27 -1.79 -35.15 9.39
C CYS A 27 -1.08 -33.92 9.98
N ARG A 28 -0.05 -34.15 10.79
CA ARG A 28 0.79 -33.07 11.33
C ARG A 28 1.51 -32.31 10.21
N GLN A 29 2.10 -33.03 9.26
CA GLN A 29 2.86 -32.43 8.15
C GLN A 29 1.96 -31.59 7.24
N GLN A 30 0.75 -32.06 6.93
CA GLN A 30 -0.24 -31.29 6.17
C GLN A 30 -0.59 -29.97 6.85
N GLN A 31 -0.78 -29.96 8.18
CA GLN A 31 -1.03 -28.73 8.91
C GLN A 31 0.14 -27.74 8.77
N ILE A 32 1.38 -28.22 8.92
CA ILE A 32 2.60 -27.39 8.76
C ILE A 32 2.62 -26.75 7.37
N GLU A 33 2.28 -27.49 6.33
CA GLU A 33 2.26 -26.97 4.96
C GLU A 33 1.18 -25.93 4.74
N VAL A 34 -0.02 -26.15 5.27
CA VAL A 34 -1.12 -25.20 5.24
C VAL A 34 -0.71 -23.89 5.93
N ASP A 35 -0.13 -23.97 7.12
CA ASP A 35 0.33 -22.81 7.87
C ASP A 35 1.47 -22.07 7.17
N ARG A 36 2.43 -22.81 6.61
CA ARG A 36 3.52 -22.27 5.80
C ARG A 36 2.98 -21.53 4.56
N ALA A 37 1.99 -22.10 3.87
CA ALA A 37 1.34 -21.47 2.72
C ALA A 37 0.56 -20.21 3.13
N LYS A 38 -0.18 -20.26 4.24
CA LYS A 38 -0.90 -19.12 4.81
C LYS A 38 0.05 -17.98 5.17
N HIS A 39 1.21 -18.30 5.77
CA HIS A 39 2.24 -17.33 6.09
C HIS A 39 2.81 -16.65 4.83
N ARG A 40 3.14 -17.42 3.79
CA ARG A 40 3.59 -16.86 2.51
C ARG A 40 2.55 -15.92 1.88
N ARG A 41 1.26 -16.29 1.90
CA ARG A 41 0.18 -15.43 1.39
C ARG A 41 0.09 -14.11 2.15
N LYS A 42 0.13 -14.16 3.49
CA LYS A 42 0.12 -12.96 4.35
C LYS A 42 1.30 -12.03 4.03
N LYS A 43 2.52 -12.59 3.88
CA LYS A 43 3.71 -11.79 3.53
C LYS A 43 3.56 -11.09 2.18
N ARG A 44 3.04 -11.79 1.16
CA ARG A 44 2.77 -11.22 -0.17
C ARG A 44 1.71 -10.11 -0.09
N ALA A 45 0.61 -10.35 0.63
CA ALA A 45 -0.44 -9.35 0.83
C ALA A 45 0.10 -8.08 1.54
N ALA A 46 0.92 -8.25 2.58
CA ALA A 46 1.57 -7.14 3.26
C ALA A 46 2.50 -6.36 2.33
N ALA A 47 3.33 -7.04 1.53
CA ALA A 47 4.21 -6.41 0.57
C ALA A 47 3.43 -5.60 -0.49
N HIS A 48 2.34 -6.17 -1.01
CA HIS A 48 1.44 -5.47 -1.94
C HIS A 48 0.80 -4.23 -1.31
N ALA A 49 0.30 -4.34 -0.07
CA ALA A 49 -0.26 -3.19 0.63
C ALA A 49 0.77 -2.07 0.82
N VAL A 50 2.04 -2.41 1.06
CA VAL A 50 3.13 -1.42 1.15
C VAL A 50 3.40 -0.78 -0.22
N SER A 51 3.42 -1.54 -1.31
CA SER A 51 3.66 -0.96 -2.64
C SER A 51 2.54 0.00 -3.05
N VAL A 52 1.28 -0.38 -2.82
CA VAL A 52 0.10 0.47 -3.10
C VAL A 52 0.16 1.78 -2.32
N ARG A 53 0.54 1.75 -1.03
CA ARG A 53 0.71 2.97 -0.23
C ARG A 53 1.81 3.87 -0.77
N LYS A 54 2.91 3.30 -1.27
CA LYS A 54 4.02 4.07 -1.86
C LYS A 54 3.60 4.73 -3.18
N GLU A 55 2.86 4.02 -4.02
CA GLU A 55 2.31 4.56 -5.27
C GLU A 55 1.35 5.72 -5.00
N HIS A 56 0.39 5.54 -4.09
CA HIS A 56 -0.52 6.63 -3.71
C HIS A 56 0.23 7.86 -3.17
N ARG A 57 1.28 7.65 -2.37
CA ARG A 57 2.15 8.74 -1.90
C ARG A 57 2.88 9.44 -3.05
N ASN A 58 3.39 8.67 -4.02
CA ASN A 58 4.08 9.22 -5.18
C ASN A 58 3.14 10.04 -6.08
N HIS A 59 1.94 9.53 -6.38
CA HIS A 59 0.91 10.27 -7.12
C HIS A 59 0.53 11.59 -6.43
N HIS A 60 0.33 11.56 -5.11
CA HIS A 60 0.04 12.79 -4.36
C HIS A 60 1.19 13.80 -4.44
N HIS A 61 2.45 13.33 -4.39
CA HIS A 61 3.62 14.20 -4.51
C HIS A 61 3.73 14.84 -5.90
N HIS A 62 3.52 14.08 -6.98
CA HIS A 62 3.53 14.61 -8.34
C HIS A 62 2.43 15.64 -8.57
N HIS A 63 1.20 15.40 -8.08
CA HIS A 63 0.12 16.39 -8.19
C HIS A 63 0.47 17.69 -7.46
N ARG A 64 1.11 17.61 -6.28
CA ARG A 64 1.51 18.80 -5.51
C ARG A 64 2.60 19.61 -6.23
N HIS A 65 3.54 18.96 -6.90
CA HIS A 65 4.56 19.66 -7.71
C HIS A 65 3.98 20.36 -8.93
N HIS A 66 3.02 19.73 -9.63
CA HIS A 66 2.35 20.37 -10.77
C HIS A 66 1.57 21.62 -10.37
N HIS A 67 0.93 21.61 -9.20
CA HIS A 67 0.17 22.75 -8.69
C HIS A 67 1.04 23.90 -8.15
N GLN A 68 2.36 23.69 -8.04
CA GLN A 68 3.33 24.67 -7.54
C GLN A 68 4.17 25.31 -8.66
N GLN A 69 3.94 24.98 -9.94
CA GLN A 69 4.58 25.70 -11.05
C GLN A 69 4.01 27.12 -11.13
N PRO A 70 4.85 28.17 -11.12
CA PRO A 70 4.37 29.52 -11.39
C PRO A 70 3.88 29.59 -12.83
N GLN A 71 2.62 30.00 -13.01
CA GLN A 71 2.06 30.21 -14.35
C GLN A 71 2.95 31.19 -15.12
N PRO A 72 3.30 30.91 -16.39
CA PRO A 72 3.98 31.90 -17.22
C PRO A 72 3.08 33.13 -17.32
N ARG A 73 3.57 34.26 -16.82
CA ARG A 73 2.89 35.55 -16.91
C ARG A 73 2.67 35.82 -18.41
N PRO A 74 1.45 36.13 -18.88
CA PRO A 74 1.27 36.51 -20.27
C PRO A 74 2.15 37.73 -20.55
N ALA A 75 2.99 37.64 -21.58
CA ALA A 75 3.78 38.77 -22.03
C ALA A 75 2.80 39.85 -22.48
N ILE A 76 2.75 40.95 -21.72
CA ILE A 76 2.05 42.15 -22.19
C ILE A 76 2.89 42.73 -23.32
N ASP A 77 2.46 42.55 -24.56
CA ASP A 77 3.09 43.19 -25.71
C ASP A 77 3.11 44.71 -25.48
N ALA A 78 4.31 45.29 -25.49
CA ALA A 78 4.51 46.71 -25.33
C ALA A 78 3.87 47.45 -26.51
N ASN A 79 2.74 48.11 -26.28
CA ASN A 79 2.12 48.98 -27.26
C ASN A 79 3.05 50.19 -27.53
N PRO A 80 3.50 50.45 -28.77
CA PRO A 80 4.50 51.50 -29.05
C PRO A 80 3.94 52.94 -29.04
N TRP A 81 2.63 53.13 -28.81
CA TRP A 81 1.97 54.45 -28.85
C TRP A 81 1.18 54.74 -27.57
N GLY A 82 1.81 54.57 -26.41
CA GLY A 82 1.23 54.91 -25.11
C GLY A 82 1.23 56.42 -24.86
N THR A 83 0.12 57.10 -25.16
CA THR A 83 -0.10 58.48 -24.67
C THR A 83 -0.36 58.43 -23.17
N ALA A 84 0.67 58.68 -22.37
CA ALA A 84 0.57 58.77 -20.92
C ALA A 84 -0.32 59.97 -20.53
N ARG A 85 -1.52 59.70 -20.00
CA ARG A 85 -2.27 60.70 -19.24
C ARG A 85 -1.60 60.88 -17.88
N GLY A 86 -0.90 62.00 -17.71
CA GLY A 86 -0.44 62.54 -16.42
C GLY A 86 -1.55 63.34 -15.71
N PRO A 87 -1.37 63.68 -14.41
CA PRO A 87 -2.46 63.99 -13.50
C PRO A 87 -3.01 65.42 -13.70
N ALA A 88 -4.31 65.58 -13.41
CA ALA A 88 -4.98 66.88 -13.40
C ALA A 88 -4.38 67.80 -12.33
N LEU A 89 -3.80 68.93 -12.74
CA LEU A 89 -3.47 70.03 -11.85
C LEU A 89 -4.77 70.73 -11.43
N ARG A 90 -4.91 70.95 -10.12
CA ARG A 90 -5.93 71.82 -9.52
C ARG A 90 -5.61 73.29 -9.82
N VAL A 91 -6.59 74.04 -10.31
CA VAL A 91 -6.77 75.49 -10.11
C VAL A 91 -8.26 75.79 -10.07
#